data_AF-A0A089LWH4-F1
#
_entry.id   AF-A0A089LWH4-F1
#
_cell.length_a   1.000
_cell.length_b   1.000
_cell.length_c   1.000
_cell.angle_alpha   90.00
_cell.angle_beta   90.00
_cell.angle_gamma   90.00
#
_symmetry.space_group_name_H-M   'P 1'
#
loop_
_entity.id
_entity.type
_entity.pdbx_description
1 polymer ?
#
loop_
_entity_poly.entity_id
_entity_poly.type
_entity_poly.pdbx_seq_one_letter_code
_entity_poly.pdbx_strand_id
1 'polypeptide(L)'
;MEDYILKKCLWQFHSRAWDRERQNENILGMTSKILCGETVVRETAEDRCYYADAICLAEAYQQRFEWLNDMNVAEIKELIAALKERIDYVCITGSLNEELTVKQY
;
A
#
# COMPACT_ATOMS: atom_id res chain seq x y z
N MET A 1 -7.85 -5.73 6.68
CA MET A 1 -7.14 -5.02 5.58
C MET A 1 -5.81 -5.69 5.26
N GLU A 2 -4.90 -5.90 6.22
CA GLU A 2 -3.64 -6.67 6.03
C GLU A 2 -3.84 -7.99 5.27
N ASP A 3 -4.78 -8.84 5.73
CA ASP A 3 -5.07 -10.13 5.10
C ASP A 3 -5.47 -10.02 3.62
N TYR A 4 -6.14 -8.93 3.23
CA TYR A 4 -6.51 -8.70 1.84
C TYR A 4 -5.26 -8.42 1.00
N ILE A 5 -4.37 -7.53 1.45
CA ILE A 5 -3.10 -7.25 0.78
C ILE A 5 -2.30 -8.55 0.64
N LEU A 6 -2.11 -9.28 1.73
CA LEU A 6 -1.32 -10.51 1.73
C LEU A 6 -1.89 -11.61 0.80
N LYS A 7 -3.20 -11.62 0.56
CA LYS A 7 -3.86 -12.62 -0.30
C LYS A 7 -4.09 -12.17 -1.74
N LYS A 8 -4.13 -10.86 -2.02
CA LYS A 8 -4.61 -10.31 -3.31
C LYS A 8 -3.66 -9.33 -3.97
N CYS A 9 -2.65 -8.83 -3.27
CA CYS A 9 -1.65 -7.92 -3.80
C CYS A 9 -0.30 -8.62 -3.93
N LEU A 10 0.54 -8.15 -4.85
CA LEU A 10 1.89 -8.68 -5.09
C LEU A 10 3.00 -7.61 -4.97
N TRP A 11 2.64 -6.32 -5.02
CA TRP A 11 3.60 -5.21 -4.94
C TRP A 11 4.40 -5.19 -3.62
N GLN A 12 3.83 -5.69 -2.52
CA GLN A 12 4.53 -5.80 -1.25
C GLN A 12 5.59 -6.93 -1.22
N PHE A 13 5.66 -7.76 -2.27
CA PHE A 13 6.58 -8.90 -2.37
C PHE A 13 7.66 -8.74 -3.45
N HIS A 14 7.96 -7.51 -3.88
CA HIS A 14 9.09 -7.24 -4.79
C HIS A 14 10.43 -7.80 -4.26
N SER A 15 11.40 -7.98 -5.15
CA SER A 15 12.61 -8.76 -4.86
C SER A 15 13.54 -8.16 -3.82
N ARG A 16 13.48 -6.83 -3.58
CA ARG A 16 14.40 -6.10 -2.69
C ARG A 16 13.66 -5.24 -1.69
N ALA A 17 14.28 -5.00 -0.53
CA ALA A 17 13.70 -4.20 0.55
C ALA A 17 13.33 -2.79 0.07
N TRP A 18 14.24 -2.10 -0.62
CA TRP A 18 13.99 -0.74 -1.11
C TRP A 18 12.88 -0.65 -2.16
N ASP A 19 12.67 -1.70 -2.95
CA ASP A 19 11.52 -1.76 -3.85
C ASP A 19 10.22 -1.92 -3.05
N ARG A 20 10.20 -2.81 -2.04
CA ARG A 20 9.03 -2.99 -1.17
C ARG A 20 8.70 -1.70 -0.42
N GLU A 21 9.68 -1.03 0.19
CA GLU A 21 9.49 0.25 0.90
C GLU A 21 8.87 1.31 -0.02
N ARG A 22 9.44 1.49 -1.22
CA ARG A 22 8.93 2.45 -2.21
C ARG A 22 7.52 2.11 -2.66
N GLN A 23 7.24 0.84 -2.94
CA GLN A 23 5.92 0.38 -3.36
C GLN A 23 4.87 0.56 -2.27
N ASN A 24 5.17 0.12 -1.05
CA ASN A 24 4.29 0.24 0.10
C ASN A 24 3.95 1.70 0.40
N GLU A 25 4.95 2.59 0.41
CA GLU A 25 4.77 4.03 0.61
C GLU A 25 3.86 4.65 -0.45
N ASN A 26 4.18 4.46 -1.73
CA ASN A 26 3.45 5.14 -2.79
C ASN A 26 2.04 4.57 -3.00
N ILE A 27 1.87 3.24 -2.98
CA ILE A 27 0.57 2.60 -3.20
C ILE A 27 -0.36 2.88 -2.02
N LEU A 28 0.08 2.69 -0.76
CA LEU A 28 -0.77 2.96 0.40
C LEU A 28 -1.01 4.47 0.59
N GLY A 29 -0.01 5.32 0.31
CA GLY A 29 -0.18 6.77 0.30
C GLY A 29 -1.22 7.24 -0.72
N MET A 30 -1.18 6.74 -1.96
CA MET A 30 -2.21 7.01 -2.97
C MET A 30 -3.56 6.43 -2.58
N THR A 31 -3.59 5.21 -2.02
CA THR A 31 -4.83 4.59 -1.53
C THR A 31 -5.49 5.46 -0.46
N SER A 32 -4.72 5.98 0.50
CA SER A 32 -5.23 6.91 1.52
C SER A 32 -5.83 8.17 0.89
N LYS A 33 -5.13 8.80 -0.07
CA LYS A 33 -5.65 9.97 -0.79
C LYS A 33 -6.97 9.69 -1.49
N ILE A 34 -7.05 8.57 -2.21
CA ILE A 34 -8.27 8.14 -2.91
C ILE A 34 -9.43 7.95 -1.92
N LEU A 35 -9.20 7.24 -0.82
CA LEU A 35 -10.21 7.01 0.22
C LEU A 35 -10.67 8.32 0.89
N CYS A 36 -9.81 9.33 0.96
CA CYS A 36 -10.13 10.66 1.49
C CYS A 36 -10.74 11.61 0.44
N GLY A 37 -10.93 11.16 -0.80
CA GLY A 37 -11.44 12.00 -1.89
C GLY A 37 -10.44 13.06 -2.39
N GLU A 38 -9.15 12.89 -2.11
CA GLU A 38 -8.07 13.80 -2.50
C GLU A 38 -7.55 13.49 -3.91
N THR A 39 -7.04 14.51 -4.60
CA THR A 39 -6.41 14.35 -5.91
C THR A 39 -5.06 13.63 -5.79
N VAL A 40 -4.86 12.62 -6.65
CA VAL A 40 -3.58 11.90 -6.80
C VAL A 40 -2.80 12.39 -8.03
N VAL A 41 -1.49 12.56 -7.86
CA VAL A 41 -0.56 12.93 -8.94
C VAL A 41 -0.32 11.71 -9.84
N ARG A 42 -0.35 11.90 -11.17
CA ARG A 42 -0.27 10.83 -12.18
C ARG A 42 0.56 11.26 -13.40
N GLU A 43 1.62 12.02 -13.17
CA GLU A 43 2.39 12.70 -14.21
C GLU A 43 3.40 11.76 -14.87
N THR A 44 4.08 10.93 -14.08
CA THR A 44 5.08 9.99 -14.58
C THR A 44 4.49 8.61 -14.87
N ALA A 45 5.24 7.77 -15.60
CA ALA A 45 4.85 6.38 -15.81
C ALA A 45 4.81 5.59 -14.49
N GLU A 46 5.72 5.93 -13.57
CA GLU A 46 5.80 5.33 -12.24
C GLU A 46 4.57 5.71 -11.40
N ASP A 47 4.18 6.99 -11.37
CA ASP A 47 2.96 7.44 -10.66
C ASP A 47 1.72 6.71 -11.15
N ARG A 48 1.61 6.52 -12.47
CA ARG A 48 0.49 5.80 -13.07
C ARG A 48 0.48 4.32 -12.71
N CYS A 49 1.67 3.71 -12.53
CA CYS A 49 1.80 2.34 -12.06
C CYS A 49 1.27 2.22 -10.62
N TYR A 50 1.74 3.08 -9.71
CA TYR A 50 1.25 3.10 -8.32
C TYR A 50 -0.25 3.38 -8.23
N TYR A 51 -0.76 4.30 -9.05
CA TYR A 51 -2.18 4.61 -9.10
C TYR A 51 -3.02 3.40 -9.49
N ALA A 52 -2.56 2.59 -10.45
CA ALA A 52 -3.30 1.41 -10.90
C ALA A 52 -3.51 0.40 -9.77
N ASP A 53 -2.49 0.15 -8.95
CA ASP A 53 -2.63 -0.71 -7.76
C ASP A 53 -3.47 -0.03 -6.66
N ALA A 54 -3.26 1.26 -6.42
CA ALA A 54 -3.93 2.01 -5.37
C ALA A 54 -5.45 2.13 -5.58
N ILE A 55 -5.89 2.37 -6.83
CA ILE A 55 -7.33 2.47 -7.12
C ILE A 55 -8.01 1.11 -6.95
N CYS A 56 -7.38 0.02 -7.41
CA CYS A 56 -7.89 -1.34 -7.20
C CYS A 56 -8.02 -1.67 -5.71
N LEU A 57 -7.04 -1.27 -4.90
CA LEU A 57 -7.05 -1.48 -3.46
C LEU A 57 -8.13 -0.66 -2.76
N ALA A 58 -8.26 0.63 -3.11
CA ALA A 58 -9.25 1.53 -2.53
C ALA A 58 -10.68 1.04 -2.81
N GLU A 59 -10.99 0.72 -4.07
CA GLU A 59 -12.30 0.16 -4.45
C GLU A 59 -12.59 -1.15 -3.71
N ALA A 60 -11.60 -2.04 -3.63
CA ALA A 60 -11.75 -3.31 -2.93
C ALA A 60 -12.01 -3.13 -1.43
N TYR A 61 -11.42 -2.09 -0.81
CA TYR A 61 -11.62 -1.76 0.59
C TYR A 61 -12.99 -1.14 0.84
N GLN A 62 -13.41 -0.16 0.06
CA GLN A 62 -14.74 0.46 0.18
C GLN A 62 -15.87 -0.56 0.00
N GLN A 63 -15.70 -1.56 -0.86
CA GLN A 63 -16.67 -2.63 -1.08
C GLN A 63 -16.71 -3.68 0.05
N ARG A 64 -15.58 -3.94 0.74
CA ARG A 64 -15.47 -5.03 1.72
C ARG A 64 -15.60 -4.56 3.16
N PHE A 65 -15.25 -3.32 3.43
CA PHE A 65 -15.19 -2.73 4.75
C PHE A 65 -16.17 -1.57 4.78
N GLU A 66 -17.46 -1.88 4.95
CA GLU A 66 -18.53 -0.87 4.95
C GLU A 66 -18.26 0.28 5.93
N TRP A 67 -17.70 -0.05 7.10
CA TRP A 67 -17.31 0.91 8.14
C TRP A 67 -16.28 1.95 7.67
N LEU A 68 -15.51 1.66 6.62
CA LEU A 68 -14.53 2.60 6.07
C LEU A 68 -15.21 3.82 5.43
N ASN A 69 -16.44 3.65 4.94
CA ASN A 69 -17.19 4.72 4.28
C ASN A 69 -17.75 5.75 5.28
N ASP A 70 -17.88 5.36 6.55
CA ASP A 70 -18.38 6.22 7.63
C ASP A 70 -17.27 6.92 8.42
N MET A 71 -16.01 6.55 8.18
CA MET A 71 -14.86 7.15 8.84
C MET A 71 -14.56 8.55 8.32
N ASN A 72 -14.01 9.40 9.19
CA ASN A 72 -13.51 10.70 8.77
C ASN A 72 -12.09 10.59 8.17
N VAL A 73 -11.67 11.65 7.49
CA VAL A 73 -10.35 11.73 6.80
C VAL A 73 -9.17 11.47 7.74
N ALA A 74 -9.22 11.95 8.98
CA ALA A 74 -8.12 11.77 9.93
C ALA A 74 -7.99 10.30 10.35
N GLU A 75 -9.12 9.65 10.65
CA GLU A 75 -9.16 8.24 11.02
C GLU A 75 -8.69 7.34 9.86
N ILE A 76 -9.08 7.65 8.62
CA ILE A 76 -8.62 6.91 7.44
C ILE A 76 -7.10 7.03 7.28
N LYS A 77 -6.55 8.25 7.43
CA LYS A 77 -5.10 8.47 7.33
C LYS A 77 -4.33 7.72 8.41
N GLU A 78 -4.81 7.76 9.66
CA GLU A 78 -4.21 7.02 10.77
C GLU A 78 -4.24 5.51 10.52
N LEU A 79 -5.40 4.98 10.09
CA LEU A 79 -5.57 3.58 9.78
C LEU A 79 -4.63 3.10 8.65
N ILE A 80 -4.54 3.85 7.56
CA ILE A 80 -3.67 3.48 6.43
C ILE A 80 -2.18 3.60 6.80
N ALA A 81 -1.82 4.57 7.65
CA ALA A 81 -0.46 4.66 8.18
C ALA A 81 -0.10 3.44 9.05
N ALA A 82 -0.97 3.06 10.00
CA ALA A 82 -0.77 1.86 10.82
C ALA A 82 -0.75 0.58 9.97
N LEU A 83 -1.59 0.50 8.93
CA LEU A 83 -1.57 -0.60 7.98
C LEU A 83 -0.23 -0.66 7.22
N LYS A 84 0.33 0.48 6.80
CA LYS A 84 1.65 0.51 6.16
C LYS A 84 2.73 -0.01 7.09
N GLU A 85 2.80 0.49 8.32
CA GLU A 85 3.78 0.00 9.31
C GLU A 85 3.68 -1.52 9.50
N ARG A 86 2.45 -2.03 9.52
CA ARG A 86 2.20 -3.46 9.61
C ARG A 86 2.71 -4.22 8.38
N ILE A 87 2.45 -3.73 7.17
CA ILE A 87 2.92 -4.35 5.91
C ILE A 87 4.45 -4.27 5.80
N ASP A 88 5.06 -3.15 6.15
CA ASP A 88 6.52 -3.00 6.20
C ASP A 88 7.14 -3.99 7.19
N TYR A 89 6.54 -4.15 8.37
CA TYR A 89 7.01 -5.13 9.35
C TYR A 89 6.93 -6.55 8.80
N VAL A 90 5.78 -7.00 8.30
CA VAL A 90 5.63 -8.42 7.87
C VAL A 90 6.38 -8.74 6.57
N CYS A 91 6.52 -7.77 5.66
CA CYS A 91 7.14 -7.98 4.35
C CYS A 91 8.61 -7.58 4.29
N ILE A 92 9.13 -6.81 5.26
CA ILE A 92 10.49 -6.28 5.21
C ILE A 92 11.21 -6.58 6.52
N THR A 93 10.89 -5.88 7.61
CA THR A 93 11.69 -5.93 8.86
C THR A 93 11.63 -7.29 9.55
N GLY A 94 10.47 -7.92 9.59
CA GLY A 94 10.23 -9.24 10.16
C GLY A 94 10.39 -10.39 9.15
N SER A 95 10.75 -10.09 7.89
CA SER A 95 10.96 -11.11 6.87
C SER A 95 12.31 -11.80 7.05
N LEU A 96 12.31 -13.13 6.96
CA LEU A 96 13.55 -13.92 6.97
C LEU A 96 14.19 -14.05 5.58
N ASN A 97 13.70 -13.32 4.58
CA ASN A 97 14.25 -13.36 3.24
C ASN A 97 15.58 -12.57 3.17
N GLU A 98 16.70 -13.28 3.20
CA GLU A 98 18.04 -12.69 3.12
C GLU A 98 18.31 -11.98 1.78
N GLU A 99 17.61 -12.36 0.70
CA GLU A 99 17.76 -11.77 -0.63
C GLU A 99 17.29 -10.31 -0.71
N LEU A 100 16.53 -9.83 0.29
CA LEU A 100 16.01 -8.46 0.32
C LEU A 100 17.11 -7.40 0.35
N THR A 101 18.30 -7.76 0.81
CA THR A 101 19.45 -6.85 0.96
C THR A 101 20.52 -7.03 -0.12
N VAL A 102 20.37 -8.03 -0.99
CA VAL A 102 21.34 -8.34 -2.06
C VAL A 102 21.32 -7.23 -3.11
N LYS A 103 22.47 -6.60 -3.36
CA LYS A 103 22.55 -5.43 -4.25
C LYS A 103 22.37 -5.76 -5.73
N GLN A 104 22.75 -6.97 -6.13
CA GLN A 104 22.56 -7.46 -7.49
C GLN A 104 21.10 -7.85 -7.68
N TYR A 105 20.52 -7.52 -8.83
CA TYR A 105 19.20 -8.02 -9.24
C TYR A 105 19.32 -9.33 -10.00
#